data_AF-A0ABC8RTR0-F1
#
_entry.id   AF-A0ABC8RTR0-F1
#
_cell.length_a   1.000
_cell.length_b   1.000
_cell.length_c   1.000
_cell.angle_alpha   90.00
_cell.angle_beta   90.00
_cell.angle_gamma   90.00
#
_symmetry.space_group_name_H-M   'P 1'
#
loop_
_entity.id
_entity.type
_entity.pdbx_description
1 polymer ?
#
loop_
_entity_poly.entity_id
_entity_poly.type
_entity_poly.pdbx_seq_one_letter_code
_entity_poly.pdbx_strand_id
1 'polypeptide(L)'
;LRKYWLKGEKAGSSEVMAILPGFPDNVRTNEKGEFWVAIHCRRTMYAYLSSLYPKIRKFFLKLPIPAKIHYLIQIGGRPHAVVVKYSPEGKLLQILEDSQGKVVKAVSEVEEKDGKLWMGSVLMPFVAVYQLD
;
A
#
# COMPACT_ATOMS: atom_id res chain seq x y z
N LEU A 1 1.98 -8.93 -2.80
CA LEU A 1 1.92 -9.62 -1.51
C LEU A 1 2.50 -11.01 -1.67
N ARG A 2 3.53 -11.34 -0.90
CA ARG A 2 4.19 -12.65 -0.92
C ARG A 2 3.91 -13.32 0.42
N LYS A 3 3.48 -14.58 0.40
CA LYS A 3 3.30 -15.41 1.60
C LYS A 3 4.55 -16.22 1.82
N TYR A 4 5.03 -16.28 3.06
CA TYR A 4 6.17 -17.11 3.46
C TYR A 4 5.68 -18.18 4.45
N TRP A 5 6.00 -19.44 4.19
CA TRP A 5 5.56 -20.57 4.98
C TRP A 5 6.54 -20.86 6.11
N LEU A 6 6.10 -20.71 7.36
CA LEU A 6 6.94 -20.93 8.54
C LEU A 6 6.91 -22.38 9.05
N LYS A 7 5.82 -23.11 8.79
CA LYS A 7 5.56 -24.47 9.27
C LYS A 7 4.81 -25.29 8.21
N GLY A 8 4.74 -26.61 8.42
CA GLY A 8 4.09 -27.56 7.51
C GLY A 8 4.98 -28.01 6.36
N GLU A 9 4.43 -28.77 5.42
CA GLU A 9 5.18 -29.37 4.30
C GLU A 9 5.86 -28.33 3.39
N LYS A 10 5.29 -27.12 3.31
CA LYS A 10 5.82 -26.01 2.52
C LYS A 10 6.81 -25.12 3.30
N ALA A 11 7.17 -25.46 4.55
CA ALA A 11 8.03 -24.62 5.39
C ALA A 11 9.33 -24.21 4.67
N GLY A 12 9.73 -22.95 4.84
CA GLY A 12 10.90 -22.37 4.18
C GLY A 12 10.64 -21.82 2.77
N SER A 13 9.49 -22.14 2.17
CA SER A 13 9.11 -21.66 0.84
C SER A 13 8.27 -20.37 0.89
N SER A 14 8.11 -19.74 -0.28
CA SER A 14 7.18 -18.62 -0.45
C SER A 14 6.46 -18.65 -1.78
N GLU A 15 5.27 -18.06 -1.78
CA GLU A 15 4.40 -17.96 -2.96
C GLU A 15 3.90 -16.53 -3.15
N VAL A 16 3.62 -16.16 -4.40
CA VAL A 16 2.92 -14.91 -4.69
C VAL A 16 1.46 -15.10 -4.31
N MET A 17 1.00 -14.37 -3.29
CA MET A 17 -0.38 -14.44 -2.82
C MET A 17 -1.29 -13.50 -3.63
N ALA A 18 -0.85 -12.26 -3.84
CA ALA A 18 -1.64 -11.27 -4.58
C ALA A 18 -0.75 -10.23 -5.27
N ILE A 19 -1.17 -9.78 -6.46
CA ILE A 19 -0.60 -8.61 -7.11
C ILE A 19 -1.33 -7.37 -6.61
N LEU A 20 -0.61 -6.51 -5.90
CA LEU A 20 -1.19 -5.31 -5.29
C LEU A 20 -1.35 -4.20 -6.33
N PRO A 21 -2.31 -3.27 -6.16
CA PRO A 21 -2.53 -2.17 -7.11
C PRO A 21 -1.49 -1.04 -7.02
N GLY A 22 -0.61 -1.08 -6.02
CA GLY A 22 0.31 0.01 -5.71
C GLY A 22 1.49 -0.43 -4.85
N PHE A 23 2.08 0.54 -4.15
CA PHE A 23 3.19 0.34 -3.22
C PHE A 23 2.65 0.08 -1.82
N PRO A 24 2.76 -1.16 -1.30
CA PRO A 24 2.30 -1.47 0.05
C PRO A 24 3.18 -0.85 1.12
N ASP A 25 2.55 -0.57 2.25
CA ASP A 25 3.20 -0.27 3.52
C ASP A 25 2.91 -1.42 4.51
N ASN A 26 2.07 -1.23 5.53
CA ASN A 26 1.74 -2.29 6.49
C ASN A 26 0.65 -3.27 6.01
N VAL A 27 0.71 -4.48 6.58
CA VAL A 27 -0.26 -5.57 6.40
C VAL A 27 -0.75 -6.00 7.78
N ARG A 28 -2.07 -6.10 7.96
CA ARG A 28 -2.71 -6.58 9.20
C ARG A 28 -3.71 -7.67 8.90
N THR A 29 -3.79 -8.66 9.78
CA THR A 29 -4.82 -9.70 9.74
C THR A 29 -5.99 -9.32 10.61
N ASN A 30 -7.21 -9.63 10.18
CA ASN A 30 -8.38 -9.59 11.05
C ASN A 30 -8.64 -10.97 11.72
N GLU A 31 -9.70 -11.06 12.52
CA GLU A 31 -10.08 -12.29 13.24
C GLU A 31 -10.47 -13.45 12.30
N LYS A 32 -10.85 -13.14 11.06
CA LYS A 32 -11.18 -14.13 10.02
C LYS A 32 -9.94 -14.67 9.28
N GLY A 33 -8.75 -14.16 9.61
CA GLY A 33 -7.51 -14.48 8.89
C GLY A 33 -7.38 -13.80 7.53
N GLU A 34 -8.22 -12.80 7.24
CA GLU A 34 -8.13 -11.98 6.03
C GLU A 34 -7.08 -10.88 6.23
N PHE A 35 -6.49 -10.41 5.13
CA PHE A 35 -5.36 -9.49 5.15
C PHE A 35 -5.78 -8.12 4.63
N TRP A 36 -5.78 -7.11 5.50
CA TRP A 36 -5.79 -5.71 5.11
C TRP A 36 -4.38 -5.26 4.76
N VAL A 37 -4.25 -4.53 3.66
CA VAL A 37 -2.99 -3.99 3.17
C VAL A 37 -3.17 -2.49 2.95
N ALA A 38 -2.36 -1.69 3.64
CA ALA A 38 -2.22 -0.27 3.35
C ALA A 38 -1.39 -0.09 2.09
N ILE A 39 -1.91 0.68 1.13
CA ILE A 39 -1.23 1.00 -0.13
C ILE A 39 -1.05 2.51 -0.18
N HIS A 40 0.20 2.95 -0.07
CA HIS A 40 0.58 4.35 0.04
C HIS A 40 0.19 5.18 -1.20
N CYS A 41 0.33 4.58 -2.39
CA CYS A 41 -0.15 5.13 -3.66
C CYS A 41 -0.24 4.04 -4.74
N ARG A 42 -1.03 4.30 -5.79
CA ARG A 42 -1.11 3.46 -7.00
C ARG A 42 0.22 3.43 -7.75
N ARG A 43 0.46 2.37 -8.52
CA ARG A 43 1.62 2.35 -9.45
C ARG A 43 1.48 3.45 -10.50
N THR A 44 2.56 4.17 -10.74
CA THR A 44 2.66 5.17 -11.80
C THR A 44 3.61 4.69 -12.88
N MET A 45 3.44 5.18 -14.11
CA MET A 45 4.36 4.87 -15.20
C MET A 45 5.79 5.34 -14.88
N TYR A 46 5.92 6.52 -14.24
CA TYR A 46 7.20 7.02 -13.77
C TYR A 46 7.87 6.06 -12.79
N ALA A 47 7.14 5.60 -11.76
CA ALA A 47 7.66 4.68 -10.78
C ALA A 47 8.05 3.33 -11.39
N TYR A 48 7.23 2.83 -12.34
CA TYR A 48 7.51 1.62 -13.08
C TYR A 48 8.80 1.72 -13.90
N LEU A 49 8.93 2.73 -14.76
CA LEU A 49 10.14 2.95 -15.55
C LEU A 49 11.37 3.19 -14.68
N SER A 50 11.21 3.95 -13.59
CA SER A 50 12.29 4.19 -12.63
C SER A 50 12.75 2.91 -11.92
N SER A 51 11.86 1.91 -11.78
CA SER A 51 12.21 0.59 -11.24
C SER A 51 12.93 -0.29 -12.27
N LEU A 52 12.55 -0.19 -13.55
CA LEU A 52 13.21 -0.94 -14.64
C LEU A 52 14.59 -0.39 -14.98
N TYR A 53 14.81 0.93 -14.83
CA TYR A 53 16.05 1.60 -15.21
C TYR A 53 16.70 2.34 -14.04
N PRO A 54 17.34 1.64 -13.08
CA PRO A 54 17.93 2.25 -11.89
C PRO A 54 19.00 3.32 -12.18
N LYS A 55 19.76 3.18 -13.28
CA LYS A 55 20.77 4.17 -13.70
C LYS A 55 20.13 5.50 -14.08
N ILE A 56 19.01 5.45 -14.81
CA ILE A 56 18.24 6.63 -15.20
C ILE A 56 17.60 7.28 -13.96
N ARG A 57 16.97 6.49 -13.09
CA ARG A 57 16.44 6.98 -11.80
C ARG A 57 17.52 7.71 -10.99
N LYS A 58 18.71 7.11 -10.87
CA LYS A 58 19.84 7.71 -10.12
C LYS A 58 20.30 9.02 -10.74
N PHE A 59 20.30 9.15 -12.07
CA PHE A 59 20.61 10.41 -12.74
C PHE A 59 19.60 11.50 -12.36
N PHE A 60 18.29 11.23 -12.48
CA PHE A 60 17.25 12.20 -12.12
C PHE A 60 17.30 12.63 -10.65
N LEU A 61 17.56 11.69 -9.73
CA LEU A 61 17.68 11.99 -8.30
C LEU A 61 18.92 12.83 -7.94
N LYS A 62 19.90 12.96 -8.84
CA LYS A 62 21.08 13.82 -8.64
C LYS A 62 20.87 15.25 -9.12
N LEU A 63 19.80 15.52 -9.87
CA LEU A 63 19.46 16.87 -10.27
C LEU A 63 19.03 17.67 -9.03
N PRO A 64 19.21 19.00 -9.01
CA PRO A 64 18.82 19.86 -7.90
C PRO A 64 17.30 20.10 -7.84
N ILE A 65 16.51 19.03 -7.94
CA ILE A 65 15.06 19.05 -7.86
C ILE A 65 14.67 18.79 -6.39
N PRO A 66 13.82 19.63 -5.78
CA PRO A 66 13.36 19.42 -4.41
C PRO A 66 12.75 18.03 -4.18
N ALA A 67 13.06 17.41 -3.04
CA ALA A 67 12.55 16.07 -2.68
C ALA A 67 11.02 15.96 -2.75
N LYS A 68 10.29 17.04 -2.41
CA LYS A 68 8.83 17.12 -2.53
C LYS A 68 8.34 16.91 -3.97
N ILE A 69 9.06 17.43 -4.96
CA ILE A 69 8.71 17.27 -6.37
C ILE A 69 8.98 15.83 -6.81
N HIS A 70 10.13 15.26 -6.45
CA HIS A 70 10.41 13.83 -6.68
C HIS A 70 9.31 12.94 -6.11
N TYR A 71 8.91 13.21 -4.87
CA TYR A 71 7.84 12.49 -4.20
C TYR A 71 6.51 12.62 -4.94
N LEU A 72 6.11 13.84 -5.32
CA LEU A 72 4.86 14.06 -6.08
C LEU A 72 4.87 13.32 -7.42
N ILE A 73 5.96 13.37 -8.18
CA ILE A 73 6.08 12.64 -9.46
C ILE A 73 5.95 11.13 -9.21
N GLN A 74 6.62 10.61 -8.17
CA GLN A 74 6.58 9.20 -7.80
C GLN A 74 5.16 8.71 -7.52
N ILE A 75 4.36 9.49 -6.78
CA ILE A 75 3.00 9.12 -6.38
C ILE A 75 1.92 9.49 -7.41
N GLY A 76 2.28 10.13 -8.52
CA GLY A 76 1.35 10.43 -9.63
C GLY A 76 0.71 11.81 -9.55
N GLY A 77 1.40 12.77 -8.93
CA GLY A 77 1.04 14.19 -8.88
C GLY A 77 0.06 14.57 -7.77
N ARG A 78 -0.66 13.60 -7.20
CA ARG A 78 -1.60 13.85 -6.09
C ARG A 78 -1.56 12.73 -5.06
N PRO A 79 -1.75 13.05 -3.77
CA PRO A 79 -1.94 12.04 -2.73
C PRO A 79 -3.18 11.19 -3.01
N HIS A 80 -3.08 9.91 -2.67
CA HIS A 80 -4.10 8.91 -2.94
C HIS A 80 -3.89 7.72 -1.99
N ALA A 81 -4.83 7.46 -1.08
CA ALA A 81 -4.78 6.29 -0.22
C ALA A 81 -5.67 5.16 -0.73
N VAL A 82 -5.16 3.93 -0.63
CA VAL A 82 -5.94 2.72 -0.91
C VAL A 82 -5.70 1.72 0.22
N VAL A 83 -6.75 1.14 0.75
CA VAL A 83 -6.66 -0.04 1.63
C VAL A 83 -7.37 -1.20 0.95
N VAL A 84 -6.72 -2.36 0.95
CA VAL A 84 -7.20 -3.53 0.22
C VAL A 84 -7.29 -4.73 1.14
N LYS A 85 -8.41 -5.43 1.10
CA LYS A 85 -8.64 -6.68 1.82
C LYS A 85 -8.46 -7.87 0.91
N TYR A 86 -7.69 -8.85 1.35
CA TYR A 86 -7.48 -10.12 0.65
C TYR A 86 -7.85 -11.31 1.53
N SER A 87 -8.36 -12.39 0.92
CA SER A 87 -8.55 -13.68 1.59
C SER A 87 -7.20 -14.38 1.85
N PRO A 88 -7.16 -15.43 2.69
CA PRO A 88 -5.95 -16.25 2.88
C PRO A 88 -5.38 -16.88 1.60
N GLU A 89 -6.24 -17.09 0.60
CA GLU A 89 -5.89 -17.61 -0.73
C GLU A 89 -5.45 -16.50 -1.69
N GLY A 90 -5.48 -15.23 -1.25
CA GLY A 90 -5.09 -14.09 -2.06
C GLY A 90 -6.19 -13.53 -2.96
N LYS A 91 -7.46 -13.91 -2.75
CA LYS A 91 -8.59 -13.32 -3.48
C LYS A 91 -8.85 -11.91 -2.98
N LEU A 92 -9.09 -10.98 -3.89
CA LEU A 92 -9.51 -9.63 -3.55
C LEU A 92 -10.93 -9.67 -2.95
N LEU A 93 -11.09 -9.18 -1.73
CA LEU A 93 -12.38 -9.14 -1.03
C LEU A 93 -12.98 -7.74 -1.03
N GLN A 94 -12.15 -6.71 -0.79
CA GLN A 94 -12.62 -5.33 -0.67
C GLN A 94 -11.51 -4.34 -1.04
N ILE A 95 -11.89 -3.21 -1.63
CA ILE A 95 -11.03 -2.05 -1.84
C ILE A 95 -11.76 -0.82 -1.30
N LEU A 96 -11.10 -0.05 -0.46
CA LEU A 96 -11.53 1.30 -0.09
C LEU A 96 -10.46 2.28 -0.54
N GLU A 97 -10.87 3.36 -1.19
CA GLU A 97 -9.97 4.24 -1.92
C GLU A 97 -10.42 5.70 -1.79
N ASP A 98 -9.55 6.53 -1.24
CA ASP A 98 -9.74 7.99 -1.25
C ASP A 98 -9.04 8.57 -2.49
N SER A 99 -9.67 8.35 -3.65
CA SER A 99 -9.13 8.76 -4.97
C SER A 99 -8.93 10.26 -5.14
N GLN A 100 -9.62 11.06 -4.33
CA GLN A 100 -9.51 12.52 -4.34
C GLN A 100 -8.56 13.03 -3.25
N GLY A 101 -8.08 12.16 -2.35
CA GLY A 101 -7.23 12.53 -1.22
C GLY A 101 -7.92 13.57 -0.30
N LYS A 102 -9.23 13.44 -0.07
CA LYS A 102 -9.99 14.40 0.73
C LYS A 102 -9.73 14.23 2.22
N VAL A 103 -9.68 12.99 2.69
CA VAL A 103 -9.53 12.61 4.10
C VAL A 103 -8.20 11.90 4.28
N VAL A 104 -8.04 10.69 3.75
CA VAL A 104 -6.80 9.90 3.89
C VAL A 104 -5.98 10.09 2.63
N LYS A 105 -5.01 11.00 2.69
CA LYS A 105 -4.16 11.37 1.54
C LYS A 105 -3.06 10.35 1.25
N ALA A 106 -2.61 9.65 2.27
CA ALA A 106 -1.63 8.58 2.17
C ALA A 106 -1.85 7.67 3.38
N VAL A 107 -2.07 6.38 3.15
CA VAL A 107 -2.26 5.41 4.23
C VAL A 107 -0.99 4.60 4.37
N SER A 108 -0.52 4.45 5.61
CA SER A 108 0.64 3.61 5.96
C SER A 108 0.24 2.44 6.84
N GLU A 109 -0.87 2.54 7.57
CA GLU A 109 -1.36 1.53 8.50
C GLU A 109 -2.87 1.36 8.36
N VAL A 110 -3.35 0.13 8.54
CA VAL A 110 -4.77 -0.20 8.50
C VAL A 110 -5.06 -1.35 9.46
N GLU A 111 -6.03 -1.16 10.36
CA GLU A 111 -6.42 -2.18 11.34
C GLU A 111 -7.96 -2.30 11.41
N GLU A 112 -8.47 -3.52 11.25
CA GLU A 112 -9.88 -3.83 11.44
C GLU A 112 -10.12 -4.22 12.90
N LYS A 113 -10.99 -3.48 13.58
CA LYS A 113 -11.35 -3.73 14.97
C LYS A 113 -12.74 -3.19 15.30
N ASP A 114 -13.56 -3.99 15.98
CA ASP A 114 -14.90 -3.61 16.45
C ASP A 114 -15.81 -3.05 15.34
N GLY A 115 -15.81 -3.70 14.17
CA GLY A 115 -16.60 -3.26 13.00
C GLY A 115 -16.11 -1.96 12.36
N LYS A 116 -14.90 -1.51 12.70
CA LYS A 116 -14.30 -0.28 12.17
C LYS A 116 -12.94 -0.56 11.55
N LEU A 117 -12.59 0.29 10.59
CA LEU A 117 -11.28 0.34 9.98
C LEU A 117 -10.54 1.58 10.47
N TRP A 118 -9.48 1.36 11.23
CA TRP A 118 -8.59 2.38 11.75
C TRP A 118 -7.43 2.57 10.78
N MET A 119 -7.20 3.80 10.33
CA MET A 119 -6.19 4.10 9.32
C MET A 119 -5.21 5.15 9.82
N GLY A 120 -3.93 4.81 9.76
CA GLY A 120 -2.82 5.67 10.13
C GLY A 120 -2.06 6.18 8.91
N SER A 121 -1.35 7.29 9.08
CA SER A 121 -0.50 7.89 8.07
C SER A 121 0.76 8.47 8.66
N VAL A 122 1.91 8.25 8.01
CA VAL A 122 3.15 8.96 8.32
C VAL A 122 3.16 10.43 7.84
N LEU A 123 2.14 10.85 7.07
CA LEU A 123 2.04 12.19 6.49
C LEU A 123 0.88 13.03 7.05
N MET A 124 0.00 12.44 7.84
CA MET A 124 -1.21 13.11 8.35
C MET A 124 -1.16 13.21 9.88
N PRO A 125 -1.59 14.34 10.47
CA PRO A 125 -1.55 14.54 11.92
C PRO A 125 -2.77 13.94 12.65
N PHE A 126 -3.43 12.92 12.07
CA PHE A 126 -4.64 12.32 12.63
C PHE A 126 -4.76 10.85 12.24
N VAL A 127 -5.61 10.14 12.99
CA VAL A 127 -6.09 8.79 12.66
C VAL A 127 -7.47 8.91 12.03
N ALA A 128 -7.67 8.24 10.89
CA ALA A 128 -8.98 8.18 10.25
C ALA A 128 -9.71 6.89 10.65
N VAL A 129 -11.02 6.97 10.81
CA VAL A 129 -11.88 5.83 11.16
C VAL A 129 -12.98 5.72 10.13
N TYR A 130 -13.16 4.52 9.59
CA TYR A 130 -14.24 4.17 8.67
C TYR A 130 -15.10 3.07 9.27
N GLN A 131 -16.42 3.25 9.26
CA GLN A 131 -17.36 2.23 9.72
C GLN A 131 -17.49 1.17 8.62
N LEU A 132 -17.23 -0.10 8.95
CA LEU A 132 -17.52 -1.21 8.04
C LEU A 132 -19.00 -1.56 8.16
N ASP A 133 -19.65 -1.74 7.02
CA ASP A 133 -21.04 -2.20 6.90
C ASP A 133 -21.17 -3.71 7.15
#